data_AF-A0AB36M3W9-F1
#
_entry.id   AF-A0AB36M3W9-F1
#
_cell.length_a   1.000
_cell.length_b   1.000
_cell.length_c   1.000
_cell.angle_alpha   90.00
_cell.angle_beta   90.00
_cell.angle_gamma   90.00
#
_symmetry.space_group_name_H-M   'P 1'
#
loop_
_entity.id
_entity.type
_entity.pdbx_description
1 polymer ?
#
loop_
_entity_poly.entity_id
_entity_poly.type
_entity_poly.pdbx_seq_one_letter_code
_entity_poly.pdbx_strand_id
1 'polypeptide(L)'
;MSFAITNYGNGFEASFRSRMTTDLAGISWDSYDSKDHKFLAYETKYSYSGVVWDFDIELSPSMPVLNNESLTPTLTVYYNDNGVDKIAYIVLFNYANTPSSRSAHIHINWDTVKAGFSATDSFPVTNIQQITFSAFTSSYNPHSSLPLSQAEDGYIRITNSVVTGANAKLNLSRVVVPQHNYGLCTSYDDHYDLNPQRIVDNMAALGYHGFINHYCGMSHYPEIIWRSDINRFQIPDTLVTGQDVINPCTRKWHEKYAQALHNANMQPVFGVSFEMYSLGANEFWAQRDWNSNLGKTGYQPPSYFFSLSDQNALAYLHKVFIEFADTMVTGGCDVNMQIGEPWWWYNTDTNLPCVYDYPTKLAFNADTGLYAPDLGTIYEAMNKTGTPYDEFKTWLRNKLGQTCQDIRTAIKAKYANAQVCPLIFFPSIRSPIQTLATYINYPSEHYSYPHFDYIMTEAYDWLLEAKLDLAHQAVSQIPTQDLGYPASKVAYLSGFVPDASIAYIYGFDKNKPYRTPIWQRIFGDMQNNVSLGLMKQFIWAYPQVMFDSITIDTTQAPNGFFVENTLYTPISDNTPYPPDIYL
;
A
#
# COMPACT_ATOMS: atom_id res chain seq x y z
N MET A 1 -3.21 -1.66 16.76
CA MET A 1 -2.28 -2.81 16.57
C MET A 1 -1.56 -2.75 15.22
N SER A 2 -0.34 -3.27 15.10
CA SER A 2 0.30 -3.60 13.79
C SER A 2 0.54 -5.11 13.70
N PHE A 3 0.59 -5.69 12.51
CA PHE A 3 0.85 -7.14 12.34
C PHE A 3 1.49 -7.49 11.00
N ALA A 4 2.01 -8.72 10.89
CA ALA A 4 2.50 -9.31 9.65
C ALA A 4 2.36 -10.83 9.67
N ILE A 5 1.86 -11.40 8.57
CA ILE A 5 1.79 -12.84 8.36
C ILE A 5 2.80 -13.29 7.30
N THR A 6 3.59 -14.30 7.61
CA THR A 6 4.73 -14.74 6.78
C THR A 6 4.89 -16.25 6.82
N ASN A 7 5.49 -16.83 5.78
CA ASN A 7 5.82 -18.26 5.75
C ASN A 7 6.79 -18.61 6.89
N TYR A 8 6.55 -19.75 7.57
CA TYR A 8 7.43 -20.26 8.62
C TYR A 8 7.38 -21.79 8.67
N GLY A 9 8.50 -22.46 8.34
CA GLY A 9 8.50 -23.91 8.14
C GLY A 9 7.51 -24.33 7.05
N ASN A 10 6.65 -25.32 7.34
CA ASN A 10 5.52 -25.70 6.49
C ASN A 10 4.18 -25.07 6.93
N GLY A 11 4.22 -24.08 7.82
CA GLY A 11 3.07 -23.30 8.27
C GLY A 11 3.37 -21.80 8.15
N PHE A 12 3.04 -21.04 9.20
CA PHE A 12 3.17 -19.58 9.19
C PHE A 12 3.61 -19.02 10.54
N GLU A 13 4.17 -17.82 10.51
CA GLU A 13 4.33 -16.95 11.68
C GLU A 13 3.48 -15.69 11.46
N ALA A 14 2.60 -15.42 12.41
CA ALA A 14 1.86 -14.17 12.53
C ALA A 14 2.48 -13.37 13.69
N SER A 15 3.17 -12.29 13.37
CA SER A 15 3.76 -11.35 14.33
C SER A 15 2.82 -10.16 14.51
N PHE A 16 2.74 -9.60 15.71
CA PHE A 16 1.90 -8.45 16.00
C PHE A 16 2.50 -7.57 17.09
N ARG A 17 2.08 -6.31 17.12
CA ARG A 17 2.46 -5.30 18.12
C ARG A 17 1.23 -4.63 18.70
N SER A 18 0.98 -4.88 19.97
CA SER A 18 -0.07 -4.24 20.76
C SER A 18 0.41 -2.91 21.32
N ARG A 19 -0.42 -1.88 21.19
CA ARG A 19 -0.23 -0.54 21.76
C ARG A 19 -1.37 -0.12 22.68
N MET A 20 -2.52 -0.79 22.57
CA MET A 20 -3.70 -0.59 23.40
C MET A 20 -4.01 -1.86 24.19
N THR A 21 -4.65 -1.73 25.35
CA THR A 21 -5.18 -2.89 26.09
C THR A 21 -6.25 -3.65 25.30
N THR A 22 -6.85 -3.04 24.28
CA THR A 22 -7.87 -3.65 23.42
C THR A 22 -7.34 -4.17 22.10
N ASP A 23 -6.04 -4.04 21.84
CA ASP A 23 -5.47 -4.51 20.57
C ASP A 23 -5.59 -6.04 20.49
N LEU A 24 -6.25 -6.50 19.42
CA LEU A 24 -6.43 -7.91 19.06
C LEU A 24 -6.33 -8.02 17.53
N ALA A 25 -5.58 -9.01 17.06
CA ALA A 25 -5.50 -9.37 15.66
C ALA A 25 -6.26 -10.69 15.41
N GLY A 26 -6.75 -10.85 14.19
CA GLY A 26 -7.29 -12.11 13.67
C GLY A 26 -6.40 -12.65 12.57
N ILE A 27 -6.07 -13.94 12.61
CA ILE A 27 -5.45 -14.65 11.48
C ILE A 27 -6.54 -15.49 10.84
N SER A 28 -7.00 -15.08 9.66
CA SER A 28 -8.21 -15.61 9.06
C SER A 28 -7.91 -16.53 7.88
N TRP A 29 -8.64 -17.63 7.82
CA TRP A 29 -8.75 -18.53 6.69
C TRP A 29 -10.20 -18.50 6.19
N ASP A 30 -10.40 -17.95 4.99
CA ASP A 30 -11.71 -17.94 4.33
C ASP A 30 -11.88 -19.19 3.46
N SER A 31 -13.01 -19.87 3.59
CA SER A 31 -13.34 -21.02 2.73
C SER A 31 -13.61 -20.59 1.28
N TYR A 32 -13.95 -19.31 1.05
CA TYR A 32 -14.07 -18.68 -0.26
C TYR A 32 -12.94 -17.67 -0.45
N ASP A 33 -12.11 -17.90 -1.46
CA ASP A 33 -11.04 -16.98 -1.81
C ASP A 33 -11.57 -15.79 -2.61
N SER A 34 -11.70 -14.66 -1.94
CA SER A 34 -12.16 -13.39 -2.52
C SER A 34 -11.03 -12.44 -2.92
N LYS A 35 -9.78 -12.84 -2.66
CA LYS A 35 -8.61 -11.94 -2.75
C LYS A 35 -7.80 -12.20 -4.02
N ASP A 36 -7.73 -13.44 -4.48
CA ASP A 36 -6.93 -13.80 -5.65
C ASP A 36 -7.71 -13.68 -6.96
N HIS A 37 -6.95 -13.54 -8.04
CA HIS A 37 -7.42 -13.72 -9.41
C HIS A 37 -8.19 -15.03 -9.54
N LYS A 38 -9.33 -15.04 -10.26
CA LYS A 38 -10.24 -16.21 -10.37
C LYS A 38 -9.55 -17.50 -10.81
N PHE A 39 -8.55 -17.39 -11.69
CA PHE A 39 -7.73 -18.53 -12.15
C PHE A 39 -6.48 -18.84 -11.31
N LEU A 40 -6.32 -18.18 -10.18
CA LEU A 40 -5.28 -18.42 -9.18
C LEU A 40 -5.87 -18.68 -7.78
N ALA A 41 -7.19 -18.50 -7.63
CA ALA A 41 -7.90 -18.79 -6.40
C ALA A 41 -7.96 -20.30 -6.10
N TYR A 42 -7.97 -20.63 -4.81
CA TYR A 42 -8.25 -21.97 -4.33
C TYR A 42 -9.74 -22.33 -4.51
N GLU A 43 -10.01 -23.61 -4.74
CA GLU A 43 -11.37 -24.17 -4.74
C GLU A 43 -12.10 -23.81 -3.45
N THR A 44 -13.33 -23.34 -3.59
CA THR A 44 -14.21 -23.10 -2.46
C THR A 44 -14.74 -24.41 -1.91
N LYS A 45 -14.47 -24.67 -0.63
CA LYS A 45 -14.93 -25.88 0.05
C LYS A 45 -15.39 -25.58 1.47
N TYR A 46 -16.71 -25.54 1.66
CA TYR A 46 -17.30 -25.19 2.95
C TYR A 46 -17.41 -26.38 3.92
N SER A 47 -17.33 -27.62 3.44
CA SER A 47 -17.42 -28.80 4.30
C SER A 47 -16.06 -29.27 4.77
N TYR A 48 -15.88 -29.24 6.09
CA TYR A 48 -14.70 -29.73 6.80
C TYR A 48 -14.93 -31.13 7.38
N SER A 49 -16.04 -31.80 7.04
CA SER A 49 -16.28 -33.19 7.45
C SER A 49 -15.16 -34.10 6.97
N GLY A 50 -14.68 -35.00 7.81
CA GLY A 50 -13.55 -35.87 7.53
C GLY A 50 -12.22 -35.14 7.39
N VAL A 51 -12.09 -33.89 7.85
CA VAL A 51 -10.79 -33.19 7.96
C VAL A 51 -10.21 -33.42 9.35
N VAL A 52 -8.93 -33.77 9.38
CA VAL A 52 -8.10 -33.74 10.58
C VAL A 52 -6.97 -32.76 10.35
N TRP A 53 -6.74 -31.87 11.31
CA TRP A 53 -5.68 -30.89 11.29
C TRP A 53 -4.77 -31.06 12.50
N ASP A 54 -3.53 -31.45 12.22
CA ASP A 54 -2.44 -31.62 13.18
C ASP A 54 -1.42 -30.50 12.99
N PHE A 55 -0.97 -29.86 14.06
CA PHE A 55 0.10 -28.87 14.00
C PHE A 55 0.75 -28.63 15.35
N ASP A 56 1.99 -28.15 15.32
CA ASP A 56 2.66 -27.61 16.49
C ASP A 56 2.47 -26.09 16.54
N ILE A 57 2.02 -25.59 17.68
CA ILE A 57 1.87 -24.16 17.96
C ILE A 57 2.95 -23.69 18.92
N GLU A 58 3.49 -22.50 18.69
CA GLU A 58 4.33 -21.75 19.63
C GLU A 58 3.81 -20.32 19.75
N LEU A 59 3.51 -19.90 20.98
CA LEU A 59 3.09 -18.56 21.34
C LEU A 59 4.24 -17.80 21.98
N SER A 60 4.38 -16.53 21.63
CA SER A 60 5.40 -15.65 22.22
C SER A 60 5.27 -15.48 23.74
N PRO A 61 6.35 -15.13 24.47
CA PRO A 61 6.32 -14.93 25.92
C PRO A 61 5.33 -13.86 26.42
N SER A 62 4.97 -12.88 25.58
CA SER A 62 3.99 -11.84 25.90
C SER A 62 2.53 -12.33 25.83
N MET A 63 2.28 -13.46 25.17
CA MET A 63 0.95 -14.09 25.13
C MET A 63 0.69 -14.93 26.38
N PRO A 64 -0.57 -15.17 26.75
CA PRO A 64 -0.91 -16.13 27.81
C PRO A 64 -0.58 -17.57 27.39
N VAL A 65 -0.44 -18.46 28.39
CA VAL A 65 -0.41 -19.92 28.15
C VAL A 65 -1.77 -20.41 27.64
N LEU A 66 -1.80 -21.55 26.95
CA LEU A 66 -3.00 -22.03 26.25
C LEU A 66 -4.24 -22.18 27.17
N ASN A 67 -4.06 -22.67 28.40
CA ASN A 67 -5.13 -22.88 29.38
C ASN A 67 -5.37 -21.71 30.36
N ASN A 68 -4.94 -20.50 30.02
CA ASN A 68 -5.25 -19.33 30.84
C ASN A 68 -6.76 -19.21 31.06
N GLU A 69 -7.22 -18.96 32.28
CA GLU A 69 -8.64 -19.04 32.64
C GLU A 69 -9.56 -18.00 31.98
N SER A 70 -9.00 -16.91 31.44
CA SER A 70 -9.77 -15.80 30.86
C SER A 70 -9.32 -15.42 29.44
N LEU A 71 -8.05 -15.64 29.11
CA LEU A 71 -7.43 -15.23 27.85
C LEU A 71 -6.93 -16.46 27.09
N THR A 72 -7.86 -17.33 26.68
CA THR A 72 -7.53 -18.56 25.95
C THR A 72 -7.40 -18.31 24.44
N PRO A 73 -6.28 -18.71 23.81
CA PRO A 73 -6.21 -18.82 22.36
C PRO A 73 -7.34 -19.70 21.81
N THR A 74 -8.08 -19.14 20.85
CA THR A 74 -9.36 -19.69 20.37
C THR A 74 -9.42 -19.62 18.85
N LEU A 75 -10.02 -20.63 18.22
CA LEU A 75 -10.50 -20.54 16.85
C LEU A 75 -11.94 -20.05 16.86
N THR A 76 -12.19 -18.91 16.25
CA THR A 76 -13.53 -18.44 15.94
C THR A 76 -13.94 -19.03 14.60
N VAL A 77 -14.97 -19.87 14.59
CA VAL A 77 -15.49 -20.53 13.39
C VAL A 77 -16.83 -19.89 13.03
N TYR A 78 -16.85 -19.22 11.88
CA TYR A 78 -18.06 -18.68 11.28
C TYR A 78 -18.65 -19.75 10.36
N TYR A 79 -19.90 -20.14 10.60
CA TYR A 79 -20.56 -21.19 9.84
C TYR A 79 -22.02 -20.84 9.57
N ASN A 80 -22.57 -21.42 8.53
CA ASN A 80 -23.97 -21.27 8.19
C ASN A 80 -24.73 -22.55 8.51
N ASP A 81 -25.79 -22.44 9.30
CA ASP A 81 -26.65 -23.53 9.71
C ASP A 81 -28.07 -23.26 9.24
N ASN A 82 -28.47 -23.99 8.19
CA ASN A 82 -29.79 -23.86 7.56
C ASN A 82 -30.13 -22.43 7.12
N GLY A 83 -29.15 -21.72 6.54
CA GLY A 83 -29.32 -20.35 6.07
C GLY A 83 -29.09 -19.28 7.13
N VAL A 84 -28.76 -19.67 8.38
CA VAL A 84 -28.49 -18.74 9.48
C VAL A 84 -27.00 -18.73 9.81
N ASP A 85 -26.38 -17.56 9.78
CA ASP A 85 -24.99 -17.40 10.18
C ASP A 85 -24.83 -17.50 11.70
N LYS A 86 -23.87 -18.31 12.13
CA LYS A 86 -23.58 -18.62 13.53
C LYS A 86 -22.07 -18.64 13.75
N ILE A 87 -21.70 -18.57 15.02
CA ILE A 87 -20.31 -18.57 15.48
C ILE A 87 -20.12 -19.69 16.49
N ALA A 88 -19.05 -20.46 16.32
CA ALA A 88 -18.57 -21.45 17.27
C ALA A 88 -17.15 -21.07 17.72
N TYR A 89 -16.85 -21.24 19.01
CA TYR A 89 -15.54 -20.96 19.59
C TYR A 89 -14.87 -22.26 20.00
N ILE A 90 -13.78 -22.63 19.33
CA ILE A 90 -12.98 -23.81 19.65
C ILE A 90 -11.80 -23.36 20.50
N VAL A 91 -11.83 -23.69 21.79
CA VAL A 91 -10.76 -23.33 22.72
C VAL A 91 -9.61 -24.32 22.60
N LEU A 92 -8.43 -23.85 22.19
CA LEU A 92 -7.32 -24.71 21.72
C LEU A 92 -6.75 -25.64 22.79
N PHE A 93 -6.77 -25.26 24.07
CA PHE A 93 -6.19 -26.10 25.13
C PHE A 93 -6.90 -27.45 25.28
N ASN A 94 -8.19 -27.55 24.90
CA ASN A 94 -8.93 -28.82 24.93
C ASN A 94 -8.41 -29.84 23.92
N TYR A 95 -7.60 -29.39 22.96
CA TYR A 95 -7.05 -30.18 21.86
C TYR A 95 -5.52 -30.22 21.89
N ALA A 96 -4.91 -29.72 22.97
CA ALA A 96 -3.47 -29.61 23.15
C ALA A 96 -2.92 -30.77 23.99
N ASN A 97 -1.76 -31.31 23.62
CA ASN A 97 -1.06 -32.31 24.45
C ASN A 97 -0.42 -31.71 25.72
N THR A 98 -0.06 -30.42 25.70
CA THR A 98 0.53 -29.67 26.81
C THR A 98 -0.19 -28.34 27.05
N PRO A 99 -1.43 -28.37 27.59
CA PRO A 99 -2.31 -27.21 27.67
C PRO A 99 -1.82 -26.11 28.62
N SER A 100 -0.92 -26.41 29.57
CA SER A 100 -0.34 -25.43 30.49
C SER A 100 0.89 -24.68 29.95
N SER A 101 1.19 -24.86 28.66
CA SER A 101 2.37 -24.31 27.99
C SER A 101 1.99 -23.27 26.92
N ARG A 102 2.99 -22.52 26.46
CA ARG A 102 2.91 -21.69 25.24
C ARG A 102 3.28 -22.45 23.97
N SER A 103 3.76 -23.68 24.12
CA SER A 103 4.04 -24.60 23.02
C SER A 103 3.29 -25.90 23.23
N ALA A 104 2.61 -26.37 22.20
CA ALA A 104 1.90 -27.64 22.24
C ALA A 104 1.74 -28.22 20.84
N HIS A 105 1.53 -29.52 20.78
CA HIS A 105 0.93 -30.16 19.62
C HIS A 105 -0.59 -30.05 19.75
N ILE A 106 -1.25 -29.58 18.70
CA ILE A 106 -2.70 -29.43 18.59
C ILE A 106 -3.24 -30.45 17.59
N HIS A 107 -4.26 -31.20 18.01
CA HIS A 107 -4.95 -32.18 17.18
C HIS A 107 -6.45 -31.86 17.09
N ILE A 108 -6.91 -31.42 15.93
CA ILE A 108 -8.34 -31.11 15.68
C ILE A 108 -8.89 -32.10 14.66
N ASN A 109 -9.80 -32.97 15.10
CA ASN A 109 -10.64 -33.76 14.23
C ASN A 109 -12.00 -33.08 14.07
N TRP A 110 -12.29 -32.55 12.87
CA TRP A 110 -13.50 -31.77 12.61
C TRP A 110 -14.80 -32.59 12.72
N ASP A 111 -14.74 -33.93 12.65
CA ASP A 111 -15.94 -34.76 12.86
C ASP A 111 -16.34 -34.89 14.34
N THR A 112 -15.39 -34.67 15.25
CA THR A 112 -15.62 -34.83 16.71
C THR A 112 -15.42 -33.55 17.50
N VAL A 113 -14.90 -32.50 16.89
CA VAL A 113 -14.63 -31.21 17.52
C VAL A 113 -15.88 -30.64 18.17
N LYS A 114 -15.69 -30.03 19.34
CA LYS A 114 -16.69 -29.32 20.12
C LYS A 114 -16.26 -27.90 20.40
N ALA A 115 -17.25 -27.01 20.39
CA ALA A 115 -17.10 -25.63 20.77
C ALA A 115 -17.35 -25.42 22.27
N GLY A 116 -17.16 -24.18 22.70
CA GLY A 116 -17.33 -23.75 24.08
C GLY A 116 -16.07 -23.98 24.92
N PHE A 117 -15.97 -23.27 26.04
CA PHE A 117 -14.80 -23.30 26.91
C PHE A 117 -14.46 -24.72 27.40
N SER A 118 -15.49 -25.51 27.70
CA SER A 118 -15.37 -26.91 28.16
C SER A 118 -15.46 -27.95 27.04
N ALA A 119 -15.45 -27.53 25.77
CA ALA A 119 -15.59 -28.41 24.61
C ALA A 119 -16.82 -29.34 24.68
N THR A 120 -18.00 -28.78 24.97
CA THR A 120 -19.26 -29.54 25.07
C THR A 120 -20.21 -29.29 23.91
N ASP A 121 -20.05 -28.17 23.21
CA ASP A 121 -21.08 -27.66 22.32
C ASP A 121 -20.88 -28.24 20.92
N SER A 122 -21.92 -28.83 20.35
CA SER A 122 -21.86 -29.39 19.00
C SER A 122 -22.29 -28.33 17.99
N PHE A 123 -21.60 -28.29 16.84
CA PHE A 123 -21.96 -27.43 15.72
C PHE A 123 -21.68 -28.16 14.40
N PRO A 124 -22.41 -27.85 13.32
CA PRO A 124 -22.18 -28.46 12.01
C PRO A 124 -20.87 -27.94 11.39
N VAL A 125 -20.08 -28.86 10.85
CA VAL A 125 -18.81 -28.56 10.14
C VAL A 125 -18.96 -28.63 8.61
N THR A 126 -20.20 -28.78 8.13
CA THR A 126 -20.51 -28.99 6.71
C THR A 126 -20.57 -27.68 5.91
N ASN A 127 -20.63 -26.53 6.58
CA ASN A 127 -20.77 -25.23 5.92
C ASN A 127 -20.04 -24.10 6.68
N ILE A 128 -18.74 -24.24 6.87
CA ILE A 128 -17.86 -23.26 7.52
C ILE A 128 -17.41 -22.22 6.50
N GLN A 129 -17.69 -20.94 6.79
CA GLN A 129 -17.35 -19.80 5.95
C GLN A 129 -15.92 -19.31 6.21
N GLN A 130 -15.53 -19.22 7.48
CA GLN A 130 -14.23 -18.68 7.89
C GLN A 130 -13.79 -19.31 9.22
N ILE A 131 -12.48 -19.48 9.39
CA ILE A 131 -11.83 -19.82 10.66
C ILE A 131 -10.83 -18.73 10.99
N THR A 132 -10.88 -18.17 12.20
CA THR A 132 -9.98 -17.10 12.62
C THR A 132 -9.29 -17.44 13.94
N PHE A 133 -7.96 -17.34 13.99
CA PHE A 133 -7.18 -17.38 15.24
C PHE A 133 -7.12 -16.00 15.86
N SER A 134 -7.35 -15.92 17.18
CA SER A 134 -7.13 -14.69 17.92
C SER A 134 -5.66 -14.54 18.35
N ALA A 135 -5.10 -13.36 18.12
CA ALA A 135 -3.75 -12.97 18.51
C ALA A 135 -3.78 -11.72 19.41
N PHE A 136 -3.35 -11.86 20.65
CA PHE A 136 -3.36 -10.82 21.67
C PHE A 136 -2.30 -11.09 22.74
N THR A 137 -1.86 -10.06 23.45
CA THR A 137 -0.91 -10.20 24.57
C THR A 137 -1.64 -10.41 25.90
N SER A 138 -0.89 -10.75 26.96
CA SER A 138 -1.43 -10.97 28.32
C SER A 138 -2.04 -9.70 28.93
N SER A 139 -1.71 -8.53 28.38
CA SER A 139 -2.27 -7.23 28.77
C SER A 139 -3.61 -6.93 28.10
N TYR A 140 -4.12 -7.83 27.25
CA TYR A 140 -5.43 -7.67 26.60
C TYR A 140 -6.57 -7.62 27.63
N ASN A 141 -7.40 -6.59 27.50
CA ASN A 141 -8.59 -6.38 28.29
C ASN A 141 -9.67 -5.72 27.41
N PRO A 142 -10.73 -6.46 27.03
CA PRO A 142 -11.80 -5.94 26.17
C PRO A 142 -12.66 -4.87 26.85
N HIS A 143 -12.54 -4.69 28.17
CA HIS A 143 -13.29 -3.72 28.97
C HIS A 143 -12.50 -2.46 29.32
N SER A 144 -11.31 -2.29 28.72
CA SER A 144 -10.45 -1.11 28.88
C SER A 144 -10.39 -0.34 27.55
N SER A 145 -9.88 0.88 27.55
CA SER A 145 -9.53 1.63 26.35
C SER A 145 -8.20 2.36 26.51
N LEU A 146 -7.38 1.90 27.45
CA LEU A 146 -6.12 2.54 27.80
C LEU A 146 -5.00 2.13 26.83
N PRO A 147 -4.09 3.05 26.52
CA PRO A 147 -2.81 2.71 25.91
C PRO A 147 -1.98 1.87 26.87
N LEU A 148 -1.16 0.98 26.32
CA LEU A 148 -0.14 0.28 27.08
C LEU A 148 1.00 1.24 27.44
N SER A 149 1.61 1.05 28.61
CA SER A 149 2.77 1.84 29.05
C SER A 149 3.98 1.66 28.13
N GLN A 150 4.11 0.47 27.54
CA GLN A 150 5.05 0.14 26.46
C GLN A 150 4.32 -0.76 25.47
N ALA A 151 4.60 -0.59 24.17
CA ALA A 151 4.10 -1.51 23.16
C ALA A 151 4.63 -2.93 23.42
N GLU A 152 3.78 -3.93 23.24
CA GLU A 152 4.11 -5.33 23.47
C GLU A 152 4.12 -6.07 22.13
N ASP A 153 5.25 -6.68 21.79
CA ASP A 153 5.36 -7.54 20.60
C ASP A 153 4.95 -8.97 20.95
N GLY A 154 4.25 -9.62 20.02
CA GLY A 154 3.85 -11.02 20.14
C GLY A 154 3.92 -11.74 18.80
N TYR A 155 3.86 -13.07 18.87
CA TYR A 155 3.75 -13.92 17.69
C TYR A 155 2.99 -15.22 17.99
N ILE A 156 2.39 -15.76 16.94
CA ILE A 156 1.90 -17.14 16.84
C ILE A 156 2.67 -17.81 15.71
N ARG A 157 3.34 -18.93 16.01
CA ARG A 157 3.96 -19.81 15.00
C ARG A 157 3.19 -21.10 14.91
N ILE A 158 2.91 -21.51 13.68
CA ILE A 158 2.36 -22.81 13.33
C ILE A 158 3.40 -23.54 12.51
N THR A 159 3.81 -24.72 12.96
CA THR A 159 4.79 -25.60 12.30
C THR A 159 4.30 -27.03 12.30
N ASN A 160 4.95 -27.90 11.53
CA ASN A 160 4.57 -29.30 11.36
C ASN A 160 3.07 -29.45 11.03
N SER A 161 2.52 -28.47 10.29
CA SER A 161 1.10 -28.43 9.94
C SER A 161 0.79 -29.49 8.89
N VAL A 162 -0.08 -30.43 9.22
CA VAL A 162 -0.50 -31.53 8.36
C VAL A 162 -2.03 -31.60 8.39
N VAL A 163 -2.63 -31.64 7.19
CA VAL A 163 -4.08 -31.78 7.03
C VAL A 163 -4.37 -33.09 6.32
N THR A 164 -5.23 -33.94 6.89
CA THR A 164 -5.55 -35.26 6.34
C THR A 164 -7.07 -35.51 6.25
N GLY A 165 -7.44 -36.47 5.42
CA GLY A 165 -8.82 -36.94 5.25
C GLY A 165 -9.51 -36.47 3.98
N ALA A 166 -10.81 -36.80 3.84
CA ALA A 166 -11.52 -36.73 2.56
C ALA A 166 -11.67 -35.31 2.00
N ASN A 167 -11.74 -34.31 2.89
CA ASN A 167 -11.92 -32.91 2.52
C ASN A 167 -10.68 -32.04 2.74
N ALA A 168 -9.52 -32.64 3.01
CA ALA A 168 -8.27 -31.95 3.38
C ALA A 168 -7.48 -31.30 2.24
N LYS A 169 -7.93 -31.45 0.98
CA LYS A 169 -7.25 -30.91 -0.20
C LYS A 169 -8.19 -29.99 -0.95
N LEU A 170 -7.64 -28.87 -1.39
CA LEU A 170 -8.28 -27.91 -2.29
C LEU A 170 -7.60 -27.99 -3.65
N ASN A 171 -8.38 -27.96 -4.73
CA ASN A 171 -7.81 -27.73 -6.04
C ASN A 171 -7.38 -26.26 -6.14
N LEU A 172 -6.22 -26.02 -6.75
CA LEU A 172 -5.74 -24.68 -7.07
C LEU A 172 -5.91 -24.47 -8.58
N SER A 173 -6.72 -23.50 -8.97
CA SER A 173 -6.74 -23.07 -10.37
C SER A 173 -5.35 -22.53 -10.74
N ARG A 174 -4.85 -22.89 -11.92
CA ARG A 174 -3.56 -22.39 -12.39
C ARG A 174 -3.67 -21.90 -13.83
N VAL A 175 -3.76 -20.58 -13.98
CA VAL A 175 -3.31 -19.93 -15.20
C VAL A 175 -1.79 -19.76 -15.12
N VAL A 176 -1.10 -20.07 -16.21
CA VAL A 176 0.32 -19.70 -16.37
C VAL A 176 0.41 -18.90 -17.65
N VAL A 177 0.67 -17.61 -17.48
CA VAL A 177 0.80 -16.65 -18.57
C VAL A 177 2.27 -16.55 -18.95
N PRO A 178 2.62 -16.54 -20.25
CA PRO A 178 3.99 -16.29 -20.69
C PRO A 178 4.53 -14.96 -20.13
N GLN A 179 5.82 -14.92 -19.82
CA GLN A 179 6.45 -13.69 -19.33
C GLN A 179 6.28 -12.54 -20.33
N HIS A 180 5.97 -11.35 -19.81
CA HIS A 180 5.80 -10.15 -20.60
C HIS A 180 6.45 -8.92 -19.96
N ASN A 181 6.78 -7.93 -20.78
CA ASN A 181 7.58 -6.79 -20.34
C ASN A 181 6.84 -5.79 -19.43
N TYR A 182 5.52 -5.90 -19.26
CA TYR A 182 4.78 -5.05 -18.32
C TYR A 182 5.17 -5.34 -16.86
N GLY A 183 5.18 -4.29 -16.04
CA GLY A 183 5.26 -4.36 -14.59
C GLY A 183 3.88 -4.18 -13.97
N LEU A 184 3.83 -4.29 -12.65
CA LEU A 184 2.62 -4.09 -11.85
C LEU A 184 2.94 -3.18 -10.68
N CYS A 185 1.97 -2.36 -10.28
CA CYS A 185 2.02 -1.58 -9.05
C CYS A 185 1.27 -2.31 -7.94
N THR A 186 1.93 -2.45 -6.80
CA THR A 186 1.39 -3.01 -5.56
C THR A 186 1.38 -1.92 -4.47
N SER A 187 0.70 -2.16 -3.35
CA SER A 187 0.51 -1.17 -2.29
C SER A 187 0.45 -1.85 -0.93
N TYR A 188 1.27 -1.47 0.04
CA TYR A 188 1.20 -2.10 1.37
C TYR A 188 -0.15 -1.84 2.04
N ASP A 189 -0.70 -0.63 1.91
CA ASP A 189 -1.98 -0.27 2.53
C ASP A 189 -3.17 -1.10 1.99
N ASP A 190 -3.04 -1.70 0.80
CA ASP A 190 -4.07 -2.57 0.20
C ASP A 190 -3.85 -4.08 0.47
N HIS A 191 -2.64 -4.49 0.87
CA HIS A 191 -2.28 -5.92 0.98
C HIS A 191 -1.58 -6.30 2.29
N TYR A 192 -1.51 -5.40 3.28
CA TYR A 192 -0.83 -5.66 4.56
C TYR A 192 -1.39 -6.88 5.30
N ASP A 193 -2.64 -7.25 5.00
CA ASP A 193 -3.36 -8.41 5.53
C ASP A 193 -2.97 -9.74 4.86
N LEU A 194 -2.26 -9.70 3.74
CA LEU A 194 -1.83 -10.89 2.99
C LEU A 194 -0.39 -11.27 3.28
N ASN A 195 -0.10 -12.56 3.14
CA ASN A 195 1.29 -13.05 3.12
C ASN A 195 1.97 -12.56 1.84
N PRO A 196 3.13 -11.87 1.93
CA PRO A 196 3.76 -11.29 0.75
C PRO A 196 4.18 -12.32 -0.30
N GLN A 197 4.44 -13.58 0.09
CA GLN A 197 4.74 -14.65 -0.89
C GLN A 197 3.56 -14.89 -1.83
N ARG A 198 2.31 -14.85 -1.32
CA ARG A 198 1.10 -15.05 -2.12
C ARG A 198 0.99 -14.02 -3.25
N ILE A 199 1.31 -12.76 -2.94
CA ILE A 199 1.31 -11.66 -3.89
C ILE A 199 2.32 -11.91 -5.02
N VAL A 200 3.54 -12.32 -4.65
CA VAL A 200 4.60 -12.61 -5.63
C VAL A 200 4.30 -13.84 -6.48
N ASP A 201 3.74 -14.89 -5.88
CA ASP A 201 3.33 -16.10 -6.60
C ASP A 201 2.27 -15.78 -7.66
N ASN A 202 1.30 -14.92 -7.32
CA ASN A 202 0.29 -14.45 -8.28
C ASN A 202 0.91 -13.63 -9.41
N MET A 203 1.82 -12.70 -9.10
CA MET A 203 2.51 -11.92 -10.12
C MET A 203 3.30 -12.81 -11.08
N ALA A 204 4.02 -13.80 -10.54
CA ALA A 204 4.79 -14.74 -11.35
C ALA A 204 3.90 -15.60 -12.24
N ALA A 205 2.76 -16.10 -11.72
CA ALA A 205 1.81 -16.90 -12.49
C ALA A 205 1.14 -16.10 -13.63
N LEU A 206 0.95 -14.80 -13.43
CA LEU A 206 0.42 -13.88 -14.45
C LEU A 206 1.48 -13.33 -15.42
N GLY A 207 2.74 -13.79 -15.35
CA GLY A 207 3.77 -13.45 -16.33
C GLY A 207 4.51 -12.14 -16.06
N TYR A 208 4.25 -11.47 -14.93
CA TYR A 208 5.02 -10.29 -14.52
C TYR A 208 6.46 -10.68 -14.16
N HIS A 209 7.43 -9.85 -14.56
CA HIS A 209 8.84 -10.05 -14.22
C HIS A 209 9.64 -8.74 -14.28
N GLY A 210 10.88 -8.77 -13.78
CA GLY A 210 11.75 -7.60 -13.73
C GLY A 210 11.28 -6.59 -12.67
N PHE A 211 11.19 -5.31 -13.02
CA PHE A 211 10.75 -4.29 -12.06
C PHE A 211 9.27 -4.43 -11.68
N ILE A 212 9.00 -4.35 -10.37
CA ILE A 212 7.68 -4.27 -9.76
C ILE A 212 7.62 -3.02 -8.89
N ASN A 213 6.62 -2.16 -9.10
CA ASN A 213 6.43 -0.98 -8.29
C ASN A 213 5.64 -1.35 -7.01
N HIS A 214 6.02 -0.76 -5.88
CA HIS A 214 5.37 -0.98 -4.61
C HIS A 214 5.25 0.32 -3.82
N TYR A 215 4.03 0.82 -3.67
CA TYR A 215 3.74 1.88 -2.73
C TYR A 215 3.82 1.32 -1.30
N CYS A 216 4.72 1.86 -0.48
CA CYS A 216 4.96 1.36 0.88
C CYS A 216 3.83 1.71 1.87
N GLY A 217 2.80 2.43 1.40
CA GLY A 217 1.68 2.90 2.20
C GLY A 217 2.01 4.17 2.99
N MET A 218 1.01 4.71 3.68
CA MET A 218 1.19 5.76 4.69
C MET A 218 0.55 5.43 6.03
N SER A 219 -0.41 4.49 6.04
CA SER A 219 -1.34 4.33 7.16
C SER A 219 -0.99 3.15 8.06
N HIS A 220 -0.36 2.10 7.53
CA HIS A 220 -0.02 0.90 8.30
C HIS A 220 1.44 0.81 8.71
N TYR A 221 2.37 1.36 7.93
CA TYR A 221 3.81 1.28 8.24
C TYR A 221 4.25 2.07 9.48
N PRO A 222 3.70 3.26 9.79
CA PRO A 222 4.29 4.11 10.80
C PRO A 222 4.37 3.42 12.17
N GLU A 223 5.52 3.53 12.83
CA GLU A 223 5.57 3.36 14.27
C GLU A 223 4.86 4.55 14.92
N ILE A 224 4.01 4.26 15.90
CA ILE A 224 3.26 5.29 16.64
C ILE A 224 3.39 5.03 18.13
N ILE A 225 3.53 6.10 18.89
CA ILE A 225 3.79 6.05 20.33
C ILE A 225 2.71 6.85 21.03
N TRP A 226 2.22 6.34 22.15
CA TRP A 226 1.29 7.07 22.98
C TRP A 226 1.99 8.25 23.65
N ARG A 227 1.47 9.46 23.40
CA ARG A 227 1.96 10.70 23.99
C ARG A 227 0.97 11.18 25.04
N SER A 228 1.29 10.92 26.31
CA SER A 228 0.42 11.26 27.45
C SER A 228 0.22 12.76 27.64
N ASP A 229 1.17 13.58 27.20
CA ASP A 229 1.12 15.04 27.26
C ASP A 229 0.07 15.65 26.32
N ILE A 230 -0.24 14.98 25.21
CA ILE A 230 -1.25 15.40 24.23
C ILE A 230 -2.40 14.40 24.07
N ASN A 231 -2.41 13.33 24.89
CA ASN A 231 -3.44 12.29 24.96
C ASN A 231 -3.82 11.67 23.59
N ARG A 232 -2.82 11.36 22.76
CA ARG A 232 -3.01 10.69 21.46
C ARG A 232 -1.79 9.88 21.04
N PHE A 233 -1.96 9.01 20.05
CA PHE A 233 -0.83 8.44 19.33
C PHE A 233 -0.20 9.46 18.39
N GLN A 234 1.12 9.38 18.27
CA GLN A 234 1.89 10.21 17.36
C GLN A 234 3.12 9.44 16.84
N ILE A 235 3.49 9.69 15.59
CA ILE A 235 4.76 9.24 15.01
C ILE A 235 5.97 9.78 15.81
N PRO A 236 7.08 9.03 15.90
CA PRO A 236 8.25 9.45 16.67
C PRO A 236 8.98 10.63 16.03
N ASP A 237 9.59 11.47 16.87
CA ASP A 237 10.54 12.50 16.45
C ASP A 237 11.95 11.91 16.36
N THR A 238 12.41 11.65 15.14
CA THR A 238 13.66 10.92 14.90
C THR A 238 14.91 11.74 15.22
N LEU A 239 14.86 13.08 15.12
CA LEU A 239 15.98 13.95 15.48
C LEU A 239 16.25 13.92 16.98
N VAL A 240 15.21 13.76 17.78
CA VAL A 240 15.32 13.75 19.24
C VAL A 240 15.56 12.34 19.76
N THR A 241 14.84 11.35 19.22
CA THR A 241 14.75 10.01 19.83
C THR A 241 15.65 8.96 19.17
N GLY A 242 15.99 9.15 17.89
CA GLY A 242 16.64 8.12 17.07
C GLY A 242 15.80 6.85 16.86
N GLN A 243 14.53 6.82 17.28
CA GLN A 243 13.64 5.66 17.17
C GLN A 243 13.35 5.29 15.72
N ASP A 244 13.01 4.02 15.51
CA ASP A 244 12.58 3.53 14.20
C ASP A 244 11.22 4.11 13.81
N VAL A 245 11.04 4.38 12.53
CA VAL A 245 9.81 4.98 11.99
C VAL A 245 8.90 3.97 11.32
N ILE A 246 9.45 2.82 10.90
CA ILE A 246 8.68 1.68 10.42
C ILE A 246 8.50 0.71 11.58
N ASN A 247 7.23 0.39 11.89
CA ASN A 247 6.94 -0.59 12.93
C ASN A 247 7.52 -1.98 12.57
N PRO A 248 7.90 -2.80 13.56
CA PRO A 248 8.63 -4.04 13.32
C PRO A 248 7.85 -5.08 12.49
N CYS A 249 6.52 -5.07 12.58
CA CYS A 249 5.71 -5.99 11.79
C CYS A 249 5.75 -5.60 10.30
N THR A 250 5.57 -4.32 9.99
CA THR A 250 5.69 -3.84 8.61
C THR A 250 7.08 -4.04 8.05
N ARG A 251 8.13 -3.79 8.84
CA ARG A 251 9.52 -4.10 8.44
C ARG A 251 9.65 -5.56 8.02
N LYS A 252 9.21 -6.48 8.87
CA LYS A 252 9.25 -7.92 8.59
C LYS A 252 8.47 -8.30 7.33
N TRP A 253 7.30 -7.71 7.11
CA TRP A 253 6.51 -7.95 5.90
C TRP A 253 7.27 -7.52 4.64
N HIS A 254 7.88 -6.34 4.64
CA HIS A 254 8.64 -5.82 3.48
C HIS A 254 9.93 -6.59 3.23
N GLU A 255 10.63 -7.02 4.27
CA GLU A 255 11.80 -7.91 4.13
C GLU A 255 11.42 -9.23 3.43
N LYS A 256 10.26 -9.80 3.80
CA LYS A 256 9.74 -11.01 3.17
C LYS A 256 9.20 -10.78 1.77
N TYR A 257 8.61 -9.61 1.50
CA TYR A 257 8.19 -9.23 0.16
C TYR A 257 9.38 -9.07 -0.78
N ALA A 258 10.41 -8.33 -0.35
CA ALA A 258 11.66 -8.20 -1.11
C ALA A 258 12.33 -9.57 -1.33
N GLN A 259 12.38 -10.43 -0.31
CA GLN A 259 12.90 -11.80 -0.44
C GLN A 259 12.10 -12.64 -1.45
N ALA A 260 10.78 -12.59 -1.41
CA ALA A 260 9.93 -13.30 -2.35
C ALA A 260 10.15 -12.80 -3.80
N LEU A 261 10.21 -11.48 -4.00
CA LEU A 261 10.52 -10.87 -5.30
C LEU A 261 11.89 -11.32 -5.82
N HIS A 262 12.93 -11.26 -4.99
CA HIS A 262 14.27 -11.70 -5.35
C HIS A 262 14.27 -13.15 -5.84
N ASN A 263 13.65 -14.06 -5.07
CA ASN A 263 13.54 -15.47 -5.42
C ASN A 263 12.77 -15.70 -6.73
N ALA A 264 11.84 -14.82 -7.08
CA ALA A 264 11.09 -14.84 -8.32
C ALA A 264 11.80 -14.14 -9.50
N ASN A 265 13.05 -13.69 -9.33
CA ASN A 265 13.81 -12.88 -10.30
C ASN A 265 13.11 -11.55 -10.66
N MET A 266 12.45 -10.95 -9.69
CA MET A 266 11.86 -9.61 -9.76
C MET A 266 12.67 -8.63 -8.92
N GLN A 267 12.54 -7.33 -9.19
CA GLN A 267 13.21 -6.26 -8.44
C GLN A 267 12.17 -5.19 -8.02
N PRO A 268 12.06 -4.87 -6.73
CA PRO A 268 11.13 -3.85 -6.26
C PRO A 268 11.60 -2.44 -6.61
N VAL A 269 10.63 -1.54 -6.83
CA VAL A 269 10.77 -0.09 -6.72
C VAL A 269 9.88 0.36 -5.56
N PHE A 270 10.48 0.71 -4.42
CA PHE A 270 9.73 1.09 -3.22
C PHE A 270 9.41 2.59 -3.23
N GLY A 271 8.12 2.91 -3.31
CA GLY A 271 7.59 4.27 -3.31
C GLY A 271 7.16 4.73 -1.92
N VAL A 272 7.66 5.88 -1.50
CA VAL A 272 7.27 6.56 -0.25
C VAL A 272 6.68 7.92 -0.61
N SER A 273 5.46 8.21 -0.16
CA SER A 273 4.79 9.50 -0.36
C SER A 273 5.18 10.51 0.71
N PHE A 274 4.84 11.78 0.47
CA PHE A 274 5.05 12.89 1.41
C PHE A 274 3.87 13.06 2.38
N GLU A 275 3.11 12.00 2.57
CA GLU A 275 1.89 11.99 3.35
C GLU A 275 2.09 11.36 4.73
N MET A 276 1.28 11.84 5.66
CA MET A 276 1.26 11.47 7.06
C MET A 276 -0.17 11.14 7.46
N TYR A 277 -0.39 9.91 7.92
CA TYR A 277 -1.70 9.46 8.34
C TYR A 277 -2.22 10.26 9.55
N SER A 278 -3.39 10.90 9.43
CA SER A 278 -3.85 11.89 10.41
C SER A 278 -3.99 11.38 11.84
N LEU A 279 -4.35 10.11 12.03
CA LEU A 279 -4.53 9.52 13.38
C LEU A 279 -3.20 9.38 14.15
N GLY A 280 -2.07 9.27 13.45
CA GLY A 280 -0.73 9.24 14.03
C GLY A 280 0.07 10.52 13.80
N ALA A 281 -0.50 11.53 13.15
CA ALA A 281 0.25 12.68 12.68
C ALA A 281 0.82 13.58 13.80
N ASN A 282 1.97 14.19 13.52
CA ASN A 282 2.37 15.42 14.18
C ASN A 282 1.96 16.63 13.32
N GLU A 283 0.82 17.24 13.65
CA GLU A 283 0.24 18.34 12.88
C GLU A 283 1.12 19.60 12.80
N PHE A 284 2.14 19.74 13.66
CA PHE A 284 3.11 20.83 13.55
C PHE A 284 4.06 20.65 12.36
N TRP A 285 4.24 19.41 11.91
CA TRP A 285 5.06 19.05 10.74
C TRP A 285 4.29 19.14 9.43
N ALA A 286 3.02 19.53 9.46
CA ALA A 286 2.18 19.55 8.27
C ALA A 286 2.22 20.90 7.54
N GLN A 287 2.08 20.83 6.21
CA GLN A 287 1.79 21.96 5.34
C GLN A 287 0.48 22.66 5.76
N ARG A 288 0.42 23.99 5.66
CA ARG A 288 -0.76 24.79 6.06
C ARG A 288 -1.11 25.87 5.08
N ASP A 289 -2.41 26.14 4.93
CA ASP A 289 -2.90 27.27 4.15
C ASP A 289 -2.75 28.61 4.88
N TRP A 290 -3.12 29.71 4.20
CA TRP A 290 -3.00 31.07 4.75
C TRP A 290 -3.75 31.26 6.07
N ASN A 291 -4.87 30.56 6.23
CA ASN A 291 -5.72 30.58 7.42
C ASN A 291 -5.27 29.56 8.48
N SER A 292 -4.07 28.98 8.31
CA SER A 292 -3.50 27.95 9.17
C SER A 292 -4.26 26.62 9.19
N ASN A 293 -5.15 26.36 8.23
CA ASN A 293 -5.76 25.04 8.08
C ASN A 293 -4.73 24.05 7.56
N LEU A 294 -4.82 22.80 8.01
CA LEU A 294 -3.95 21.71 7.53
C LEU A 294 -4.19 21.44 6.04
N GLY A 295 -3.12 21.23 5.29
CA GLY A 295 -3.20 20.60 3.98
C GLY A 295 -3.58 19.14 4.13
N LYS A 296 -4.74 18.76 3.60
CA LYS A 296 -5.32 17.42 3.79
C LYS A 296 -5.96 16.87 2.53
N THR A 297 -5.93 15.55 2.38
CA THR A 297 -6.69 14.85 1.33
C THR A 297 -8.20 14.84 1.61
N GLY A 298 -8.99 14.46 0.60
CA GLY A 298 -10.43 14.22 0.74
C GLY A 298 -10.84 12.88 1.38
N TYR A 299 -9.89 11.98 1.66
CA TYR A 299 -10.16 10.68 2.30
C TYR A 299 -10.57 10.82 3.77
N GLN A 300 -11.21 9.77 4.31
CA GLN A 300 -11.60 9.69 5.72
C GLN A 300 -11.08 8.39 6.37
N PRO A 301 -10.23 8.47 7.40
CA PRO A 301 -9.57 9.69 7.90
C PRO A 301 -8.59 10.25 6.86
N PRO A 302 -8.34 11.56 6.83
CA PRO A 302 -7.48 12.17 5.83
C PRO A 302 -6.01 11.86 6.09
N SER A 303 -5.16 12.10 5.10
CA SER A 303 -3.73 12.32 5.31
C SER A 303 -3.43 13.82 5.45
N TYR A 304 -2.26 14.13 5.99
CA TYR A 304 -1.64 15.45 5.97
C TYR A 304 -0.32 15.40 5.20
N PHE A 305 0.14 16.51 4.65
CA PHE A 305 1.38 16.57 3.87
C PHE A 305 2.54 17.10 4.72
N PHE A 306 3.69 16.43 4.71
CA PHE A 306 4.89 16.90 5.41
C PHE A 306 5.32 18.28 4.88
N SER A 307 5.65 19.19 5.80
CA SER A 307 6.27 20.48 5.49
C SER A 307 7.67 20.23 4.94
N LEU A 308 7.97 20.85 3.80
CA LEU A 308 9.28 20.76 3.15
C LEU A 308 10.34 21.62 3.85
N SER A 309 9.96 22.35 4.90
CA SER A 309 10.85 23.29 5.61
C SER A 309 11.00 22.97 7.09
N ASP A 310 10.27 21.98 7.60
CA ASP A 310 10.38 21.51 8.97
C ASP A 310 11.48 20.44 9.09
N GLN A 311 12.47 20.70 9.94
CA GLN A 311 13.63 19.81 10.07
C GLN A 311 13.25 18.44 10.63
N ASN A 312 12.29 18.37 11.55
CA ASN A 312 11.87 17.12 12.19
C ASN A 312 11.03 16.30 11.21
N ALA A 313 10.15 16.97 10.43
CA ALA A 313 9.42 16.35 9.34
C ALA A 313 10.36 15.69 8.31
N LEU A 314 11.37 16.42 7.84
CA LEU A 314 12.32 15.91 6.85
C LEU A 314 13.21 14.80 7.42
N ALA A 315 13.61 14.89 8.68
CA ALA A 315 14.39 13.83 9.33
C ALA A 315 13.57 12.55 9.53
N TYR A 316 12.27 12.66 9.83
CA TYR A 316 11.37 11.52 9.83
C TYR A 316 11.31 10.90 8.43
N LEU A 317 11.02 11.70 7.42
CA LEU A 317 10.89 11.24 6.03
C LEU A 317 12.18 10.59 5.51
N HIS A 318 13.35 11.20 5.74
CA HIS A 318 14.64 10.59 5.41
C HIS A 318 14.81 9.22 6.07
N LYS A 319 14.43 9.09 7.34
CA LYS A 319 14.51 7.82 8.05
C LYS A 319 13.56 6.76 7.46
N VAL A 320 12.37 7.16 7.00
CA VAL A 320 11.43 6.26 6.29
C VAL A 320 12.09 5.69 5.02
N PHE A 321 12.66 6.55 4.17
CA PHE A 321 13.35 6.11 2.96
C PHE A 321 14.51 5.14 3.25
N ILE A 322 15.31 5.44 4.27
CA ILE A 322 16.44 4.58 4.67
C ILE A 322 15.95 3.23 5.20
N GLU A 323 14.94 3.21 6.08
CA GLU A 323 14.47 1.96 6.66
C GLU A 323 13.79 1.05 5.64
N PHE A 324 13.07 1.60 4.64
CA PHE A 324 12.55 0.79 3.53
C PHE A 324 13.68 0.28 2.62
N ALA A 325 14.68 1.10 2.33
CA ALA A 325 15.87 0.65 1.60
C ALA A 325 16.57 -0.52 2.32
N ASP A 326 16.65 -0.49 3.66
CA ASP A 326 17.21 -1.59 4.45
C ASP A 326 16.43 -2.89 4.25
N THR A 327 15.09 -2.84 4.14
CA THR A 327 14.29 -4.06 3.90
C THR A 327 14.54 -4.69 2.54
N MET A 328 14.82 -3.89 1.49
CA MET A 328 15.22 -4.41 0.18
C MET A 328 16.56 -5.14 0.27
N VAL A 329 17.54 -4.56 0.95
CA VAL A 329 18.87 -5.19 1.15
C VAL A 329 18.74 -6.50 1.92
N THR A 330 17.98 -6.52 3.02
CA THR A 330 17.72 -7.74 3.79
C THR A 330 17.04 -8.82 2.94
N GLY A 331 16.14 -8.42 2.03
CA GLY A 331 15.49 -9.32 1.08
C GLY A 331 16.38 -9.78 -0.09
N GLY A 332 17.60 -9.24 -0.23
CA GLY A 332 18.51 -9.56 -1.34
C GLY A 332 18.28 -8.76 -2.62
N CYS A 333 17.47 -7.70 -2.58
CA CYS A 333 17.21 -6.83 -3.73
C CYS A 333 18.17 -5.65 -3.79
N ASP A 334 18.35 -5.09 -4.98
CA ASP A 334 19.01 -3.81 -5.15
C ASP A 334 18.13 -2.67 -4.59
N VAL A 335 18.75 -1.64 -4.04
CA VAL A 335 18.01 -0.48 -3.52
C VAL A 335 17.49 0.36 -4.68
N ASN A 336 16.18 0.39 -4.85
CA ASN A 336 15.50 1.26 -5.82
C ASN A 336 14.32 1.98 -5.16
N MET A 337 14.45 3.29 -4.97
CA MET A 337 13.50 4.11 -4.24
C MET A 337 12.80 5.12 -5.16
N GLN A 338 11.47 5.17 -5.07
CA GLN A 338 10.65 6.20 -5.68
C GLN A 338 10.25 7.23 -4.63
N ILE A 339 10.47 8.50 -4.95
CA ILE A 339 9.92 9.64 -4.23
C ILE A 339 8.50 9.88 -4.78
N GLY A 340 7.50 9.41 -4.04
CA GLY A 340 6.09 9.46 -4.42
C GLY A 340 5.45 10.82 -4.13
N GLU A 341 4.70 11.33 -5.10
CA GLU A 341 3.84 12.53 -4.96
C GLU A 341 4.49 13.71 -4.20
N PRO A 342 5.73 14.13 -4.54
CA PRO A 342 6.36 15.25 -3.88
C PRO A 342 5.74 16.56 -4.40
N TRP A 343 4.78 17.11 -3.67
CA TRP A 343 4.15 18.39 -4.02
C TRP A 343 3.85 19.30 -2.81
N TRP A 344 3.74 20.59 -3.11
CA TRP A 344 2.99 21.54 -2.31
C TRP A 344 1.50 21.33 -2.53
N TRP A 345 0.78 21.04 -1.45
CA TRP A 345 -0.64 20.77 -1.51
C TRP A 345 -1.47 22.06 -1.64
N TYR A 346 -2.74 21.90 -2.01
CA TYR A 346 -3.76 22.93 -1.84
C TYR A 346 -5.06 22.29 -1.37
N ASN A 347 -5.80 22.99 -0.52
CA ASN A 347 -7.09 22.49 -0.03
C ASN A 347 -8.13 22.65 -1.14
N THR A 348 -8.60 21.53 -1.71
CA THR A 348 -9.51 21.51 -2.89
C THR A 348 -10.82 22.25 -2.66
N ASP A 349 -11.32 22.28 -1.42
CA ASP A 349 -12.58 22.97 -1.06
C ASP A 349 -12.46 24.51 -1.13
N THR A 350 -11.25 25.04 -0.94
CA THR A 350 -10.99 26.49 -0.84
C THR A 350 -10.07 27.03 -1.93
N ASN A 351 -9.40 26.13 -2.66
CA ASN A 351 -8.33 26.45 -3.60
C ASN A 351 -7.16 27.22 -2.96
N LEU A 352 -7.01 27.18 -1.63
CA LEU A 352 -5.90 27.84 -0.94
C LEU A 352 -4.65 26.93 -0.93
N PRO A 353 -3.49 27.46 -1.34
CA PRO A 353 -2.24 26.69 -1.31
C PRO A 353 -1.74 26.51 0.12
N CYS A 354 -1.27 25.31 0.42
CA CYS A 354 -0.77 24.92 1.75
C CYS A 354 0.74 25.18 1.87
N VAL A 355 1.14 26.44 1.67
CA VAL A 355 2.56 26.87 1.60
C VAL A 355 2.93 27.84 2.73
N TYR A 356 2.15 27.87 3.81
CA TYR A 356 2.20 28.91 4.84
C TYR A 356 2.40 28.40 6.26
N ASP A 357 2.83 27.16 6.42
CA ASP A 357 3.32 26.68 7.71
C ASP A 357 4.49 27.54 8.20
N TYR A 358 4.65 27.63 9.53
CA TYR A 358 5.62 28.53 10.14
C TYR A 358 7.08 28.24 9.71
N PRO A 359 7.55 26.97 9.66
CA PRO A 359 8.87 26.64 9.13
C PRO A 359 9.08 27.15 7.70
N THR A 360 8.09 27.02 6.82
CA THR A 360 8.18 27.53 5.44
C THR A 360 8.34 29.04 5.38
N LYS A 361 7.57 29.80 6.17
CA LYS A 361 7.71 31.27 6.25
C LYS A 361 9.08 31.70 6.78
N LEU A 362 9.58 30.98 7.80
CA LEU A 362 10.87 31.26 8.42
C LEU A 362 12.03 30.96 7.45
N ALA A 363 11.98 29.83 6.77
CA ALA A 363 13.00 29.43 5.81
C ALA A 363 13.08 30.42 4.62
N PHE A 364 11.92 30.82 4.07
CA PHE A 364 11.89 31.84 3.01
C PHE A 364 12.53 33.17 3.47
N ASN A 365 12.22 33.62 4.69
CA ASN A 365 12.79 34.84 5.23
C ASN A 365 14.30 34.72 5.47
N ALA A 366 14.76 33.59 6.00
CA ALA A 366 16.18 33.34 6.21
C ALA A 366 16.98 33.35 4.90
N ASP A 367 16.43 32.74 3.83
CA ASP A 367 17.11 32.61 2.55
C ASP A 367 17.12 33.90 1.72
N THR A 368 16.11 34.75 1.88
CA THR A 368 15.88 35.90 0.97
C THR A 368 15.83 37.27 1.65
N GLY A 369 15.62 37.31 2.96
CA GLY A 369 15.31 38.54 3.72
C GLY A 369 13.89 39.08 3.50
N LEU A 370 13.06 38.41 2.68
CA LEU A 370 11.69 38.81 2.37
C LEU A 370 10.67 38.11 3.28
N TYR A 371 9.45 38.64 3.35
CA TYR A 371 8.34 37.98 4.05
C TYR A 371 7.43 37.30 3.04
N ALA A 372 6.98 36.08 3.34
CA ALA A 372 6.07 35.33 2.49
C ALA A 372 4.77 36.13 2.27
N PRO A 373 4.44 36.54 1.04
CA PRO A 373 3.24 37.31 0.77
C PRO A 373 2.00 36.42 0.70
N ASP A 374 0.82 37.02 0.83
CA ASP A 374 -0.44 36.33 0.56
C ASP A 374 -0.66 36.15 -0.95
N LEU A 375 -0.51 34.93 -1.45
CA LEU A 375 -0.79 34.55 -2.83
C LEU A 375 -2.29 34.44 -3.15
N GLY A 376 -3.18 34.42 -2.16
CA GLY A 376 -4.60 34.12 -2.35
C GLY A 376 -4.82 32.66 -2.75
N THR A 377 -5.81 32.40 -3.60
CA THR A 377 -6.03 31.07 -4.18
C THR A 377 -4.93 30.68 -5.18
N ILE A 378 -4.86 29.39 -5.54
CA ILE A 378 -3.93 28.90 -6.58
C ILE A 378 -4.13 29.59 -7.94
N TYR A 379 -5.29 30.19 -8.20
CA TYR A 379 -5.58 30.94 -9.42
C TYR A 379 -5.16 32.41 -9.29
N GLU A 380 -5.51 33.07 -8.18
CA GLU A 380 -5.16 34.47 -7.93
C GLU A 380 -3.64 34.69 -7.86
N ALA A 381 -2.91 33.69 -7.35
CA ALA A 381 -1.45 33.69 -7.27
C ALA A 381 -0.77 33.97 -8.62
N MET A 382 -1.41 33.61 -9.74
CA MET A 382 -0.87 33.82 -11.08
C MET A 382 -0.90 35.29 -11.51
N ASN A 383 -1.79 36.09 -10.93
CA ASN A 383 -1.90 37.53 -11.20
C ASN A 383 -1.06 38.38 -10.24
N LYS A 384 -0.52 37.79 -9.16
CA LYS A 384 0.33 38.46 -8.19
C LYS A 384 1.79 38.34 -8.62
N THR A 385 2.39 39.47 -8.99
CA THR A 385 3.73 39.59 -9.58
C THR A 385 4.53 40.69 -8.89
N GLY A 386 5.85 40.71 -9.13
CA GLY A 386 6.79 41.60 -8.47
C GLY A 386 7.18 41.15 -7.06
N THR A 387 8.15 41.82 -6.46
CA THR A 387 8.65 41.47 -5.12
C THR A 387 7.57 41.66 -4.04
N PRO A 388 7.35 40.69 -3.12
CA PRO A 388 8.07 39.41 -2.95
C PRO A 388 7.37 38.18 -3.56
N TYR A 389 6.37 38.37 -4.44
CA TYR A 389 5.54 37.28 -4.98
C TYR A 389 6.32 36.33 -5.89
N ASP A 390 7.09 36.88 -6.84
CA ASP A 390 7.82 36.06 -7.81
C ASP A 390 8.96 35.27 -7.16
N GLU A 391 9.63 35.87 -6.17
CA GLU A 391 10.64 35.24 -5.34
C GLU A 391 10.04 34.12 -4.49
N PHE A 392 8.88 34.33 -3.88
CA PHE A 392 8.25 33.29 -3.06
C PHE A 392 7.80 32.09 -3.90
N LYS A 393 7.14 32.31 -5.05
CA LYS A 393 6.75 31.23 -5.98
C LYS A 393 7.97 30.45 -6.46
N THR A 394 9.04 31.15 -6.84
CA THR A 394 10.29 30.53 -7.32
C THR A 394 10.99 29.75 -6.20
N TRP A 395 11.03 30.31 -4.99
CA TRP A 395 11.61 29.67 -3.82
C TRP A 395 10.85 28.39 -3.45
N LEU A 396 9.52 28.39 -3.45
CA LEU A 396 8.71 27.19 -3.20
C LEU A 396 9.03 26.06 -4.18
N ARG A 397 9.11 26.40 -5.48
CA ARG A 397 9.52 25.45 -6.52
C ARG A 397 10.90 24.87 -6.25
N ASN A 398 11.89 25.73 -6.00
CA ASN A 398 13.26 25.28 -5.76
C ASN A 398 13.37 24.45 -4.47
N LYS A 399 12.64 24.82 -3.42
CA LYS A 399 12.62 24.10 -2.15
C LYS A 399 12.12 22.67 -2.30
N LEU A 400 11.07 22.47 -3.10
CA LEU A 400 10.58 21.14 -3.46
C LEU A 400 11.65 20.32 -4.18
N GLY A 401 12.24 20.89 -5.25
CA GLY A 401 13.29 20.24 -6.02
C GLY A 401 14.50 19.83 -5.18
N GLN A 402 14.98 20.74 -4.32
CA GLN A 402 16.10 20.51 -3.40
C GLN A 402 15.76 19.39 -2.41
N THR A 403 14.56 19.40 -1.82
CA THR A 403 14.15 18.36 -0.85
C THR A 403 14.22 16.96 -1.46
N CYS A 404 13.76 16.80 -2.71
CA CYS A 404 13.85 15.51 -3.40
C CYS A 404 15.30 15.10 -3.70
N GLN A 405 16.17 16.05 -4.06
CA GLN A 405 17.60 15.79 -4.26
C GLN A 405 18.31 15.44 -2.94
N ASP A 406 17.90 16.03 -1.82
CA ASP A 406 18.43 15.74 -0.49
C ASP A 406 18.09 14.31 -0.07
N ILE A 407 16.83 13.88 -0.28
CA ILE A 407 16.41 12.48 -0.06
C ILE A 407 17.27 11.52 -0.89
N ARG A 408 17.44 11.79 -2.19
CA ARG A 408 18.32 10.99 -3.05
C ARG A 408 19.75 10.94 -2.51
N THR A 409 20.28 12.08 -2.08
CA THR A 409 21.63 12.18 -1.54
C THR A 409 21.78 11.34 -0.26
N ALA A 410 20.81 11.40 0.64
CA ALA A 410 20.80 10.59 1.87
C ALA A 410 20.77 9.08 1.57
N ILE A 411 19.93 8.65 0.64
CA ILE A 411 19.85 7.23 0.21
C ILE A 411 21.20 6.80 -0.37
N LYS A 412 21.77 7.58 -1.29
CA LYS A 412 23.04 7.23 -1.96
C LYS A 412 24.26 7.31 -1.04
N ALA A 413 24.21 8.10 0.02
CA ALA A 413 25.26 8.12 1.03
C ALA A 413 25.37 6.79 1.78
N LYS A 414 24.24 6.11 2.01
CA LYS A 414 24.21 4.75 2.59
C LYS A 414 24.40 3.66 1.54
N TYR A 415 23.81 3.85 0.35
CA TYR A 415 23.75 2.87 -0.73
C TYR A 415 24.23 3.49 -2.05
N ALA A 416 25.55 3.47 -2.29
CA ALA A 416 26.17 4.16 -3.43
C ALA A 416 25.59 3.76 -4.81
N ASN A 417 25.14 2.52 -4.97
CA ASN A 417 24.56 2.00 -6.20
C ASN A 417 23.02 2.12 -6.28
N ALA A 418 22.38 2.72 -5.27
CA ALA A 418 20.94 2.87 -5.26
C ALA A 418 20.44 3.65 -6.47
N GLN A 419 19.29 3.24 -7.00
CA GLN A 419 18.53 4.02 -7.97
C GLN A 419 17.48 4.83 -7.22
N VAL A 420 17.32 6.10 -7.61
CA VAL A 420 16.30 6.98 -7.05
C VAL A 420 15.60 7.75 -8.16
N CYS A 421 14.27 7.75 -8.15
CA CYS A 421 13.43 8.48 -9.12
C CYS A 421 12.32 9.29 -8.42
N PRO A 422 11.96 10.48 -8.92
CA PRO A 422 10.70 11.12 -8.57
C PRO A 422 9.55 10.54 -9.39
N LEU A 423 8.38 10.40 -8.77
CA LEU A 423 7.11 10.22 -9.45
C LEU A 423 6.51 11.59 -9.78
N ILE A 424 6.15 11.81 -11.05
CA ILE A 424 5.57 13.06 -11.54
C ILE A 424 4.15 12.78 -12.05
N PHE A 425 3.16 13.31 -11.33
CA PHE A 425 1.76 13.29 -11.74
C PHE A 425 1.47 14.47 -12.68
N PHE A 426 1.49 14.23 -13.99
CA PHE A 426 1.36 15.30 -14.97
C PHE A 426 -0.01 15.99 -15.03
N PRO A 427 -1.16 15.33 -14.78
CA PRO A 427 -2.45 16.00 -14.82
C PRO A 427 -2.57 17.24 -13.92
N SER A 428 -1.94 17.22 -12.73
CA SER A 428 -1.93 18.38 -11.83
C SER A 428 -0.92 19.46 -12.22
N ILE A 429 0.12 19.10 -12.98
CA ILE A 429 1.24 19.98 -13.36
C ILE A 429 1.04 20.59 -14.74
N ARG A 430 0.40 19.87 -15.67
CA ARG A 430 0.20 20.21 -17.07
C ARG A 430 -1.28 20.39 -17.38
N SER A 431 -1.93 21.25 -16.60
CA SER A 431 -3.31 21.64 -16.83
C SER A 431 -3.41 22.72 -17.92
N PRO A 432 -4.48 22.73 -18.74
CA PRO A 432 -4.77 23.83 -19.65
C PRO A 432 -4.88 25.19 -18.95
N ILE A 433 -5.25 25.19 -17.67
CA ILE A 433 -5.33 26.40 -16.84
C ILE A 433 -4.09 26.46 -15.97
N GLN A 434 -3.26 27.47 -16.19
CA GLN A 434 -2.09 27.72 -15.35
C GLN A 434 -2.53 28.11 -13.93
N THR A 435 -1.98 27.42 -12.93
CA THR A 435 -2.19 27.71 -11.51
C THR A 435 -0.87 27.75 -10.77
N LEU A 436 -0.88 28.20 -9.52
CA LEU A 436 0.29 28.13 -8.66
C LEU A 436 0.85 26.70 -8.59
N ALA A 437 -0.01 25.69 -8.46
CA ALA A 437 0.39 24.28 -8.38
C ALA A 437 1.15 23.84 -9.65
N THR A 438 0.67 24.24 -10.85
CA THR A 438 1.38 23.93 -12.12
C THR A 438 2.79 24.52 -12.17
N TYR A 439 3.06 25.60 -11.42
CA TYR A 439 4.35 26.25 -11.37
C TYR A 439 5.25 25.69 -10.26
N ILE A 440 4.75 25.62 -9.01
CA ILE A 440 5.57 25.25 -7.84
C ILE A 440 5.84 23.74 -7.74
N ASN A 441 5.00 22.90 -8.35
CA ASN A 441 5.16 21.44 -8.33
C ASN A 441 5.92 20.89 -9.55
N TYR A 442 6.56 21.76 -10.33
CA TYR A 442 7.42 21.36 -11.46
C TYR A 442 8.82 21.98 -11.38
N PRO A 443 9.68 21.50 -10.47
CA PRO A 443 11.04 21.98 -10.31
C PRO A 443 11.98 21.42 -11.39
N SER A 444 11.73 21.77 -12.65
CA SER A 444 12.38 21.18 -13.83
C SER A 444 13.91 21.19 -13.77
N GLU A 445 14.53 22.28 -13.30
CA GLU A 445 15.99 22.35 -13.14
C GLU A 445 16.53 21.26 -12.20
N HIS A 446 15.84 21.03 -11.09
CA HIS A 446 16.24 20.02 -10.10
C HIS A 446 15.92 18.61 -10.58
N TYR A 447 14.86 18.44 -11.36
CA TYR A 447 14.42 17.12 -11.85
C TYR A 447 15.10 16.72 -13.14
N SER A 448 15.71 17.66 -13.86
CA SER A 448 16.40 17.41 -15.14
C SER A 448 17.48 16.33 -15.03
N TYR A 449 17.68 15.59 -16.11
CA TYR A 449 18.72 14.58 -16.21
C TYR A 449 20.12 15.26 -16.14
N PRO A 450 21.10 14.72 -15.39
CA PRO A 450 21.09 13.42 -14.68
C PRO A 450 20.89 13.51 -13.15
N HIS A 451 20.12 14.47 -12.65
CA HIS A 451 19.98 14.66 -11.19
C HIS A 451 19.31 13.46 -10.49
N PHE A 452 18.43 12.73 -11.17
CA PHE A 452 17.88 11.44 -10.74
C PHE A 452 18.27 10.32 -11.70
N ASP A 453 18.21 9.07 -11.24
CA ASP A 453 18.69 7.91 -12.01
C ASP A 453 17.79 7.58 -13.19
N TYR A 454 16.50 7.89 -13.04
CA TYR A 454 15.42 7.86 -14.03
C TYR A 454 14.25 8.68 -13.48
N ILE A 455 13.20 8.91 -14.28
CA ILE A 455 11.94 9.48 -13.79
C ILE A 455 10.80 8.50 -13.98
N MET A 456 9.81 8.60 -13.10
CA MET A 456 8.56 7.88 -13.22
C MET A 456 7.42 8.87 -13.45
N THR A 457 6.56 8.59 -14.41
CA THR A 457 5.46 9.48 -14.78
C THR A 457 4.13 8.79 -14.57
N GLU A 458 3.08 9.58 -14.36
CA GLU A 458 1.73 9.12 -14.15
C GLU A 458 0.72 10.12 -14.73
N ALA A 459 -0.36 9.59 -15.32
CA ALA A 459 -1.34 10.40 -16.04
C ALA A 459 -2.77 9.81 -16.04
N TYR A 460 -3.14 9.05 -15.00
CA TYR A 460 -4.40 8.29 -15.00
C TYR A 460 -5.67 9.14 -15.13
N ASP A 461 -5.70 10.38 -14.62
CA ASP A 461 -6.86 11.29 -14.78
C ASP A 461 -7.21 11.47 -16.26
N TRP A 462 -6.20 11.62 -17.12
CA TRP A 462 -6.42 11.77 -18.55
C TRP A 462 -6.92 10.48 -19.21
N LEU A 463 -6.59 9.31 -18.68
CA LEU A 463 -7.18 8.06 -19.15
C LEU A 463 -8.66 8.02 -18.80
N LEU A 464 -9.02 8.38 -17.55
CA LEU A 464 -10.40 8.44 -17.06
C LEU A 464 -11.24 9.51 -17.79
N GLU A 465 -10.60 10.52 -18.36
CA GLU A 465 -11.24 11.55 -19.20
C GLU A 465 -11.19 11.24 -20.71
N ALA A 466 -10.68 10.06 -21.11
CA ALA A 466 -10.51 9.66 -22.52
C ALA A 466 -9.58 10.59 -23.35
N LYS A 467 -8.52 11.11 -22.73
CA LYS A 467 -7.49 12.01 -23.31
C LYS A 467 -6.12 11.31 -23.45
N LEU A 468 -6.05 10.29 -24.29
CA LEU A 468 -4.83 9.47 -24.49
C LEU A 468 -3.70 10.22 -25.20
N ASP A 469 -4.02 11.23 -25.99
CA ASP A 469 -3.03 12.12 -26.58
C ASP A 469 -2.23 12.90 -25.52
N LEU A 470 -2.88 13.33 -24.44
CA LEU A 470 -2.21 13.98 -23.31
C LEU A 470 -1.39 12.96 -22.50
N ALA A 471 -1.95 11.77 -22.23
CA ALA A 471 -1.23 10.70 -21.53
C ALA A 471 0.03 10.28 -22.29
N HIS A 472 -0.06 10.14 -23.61
CA HIS A 472 1.10 9.85 -24.46
C HIS A 472 2.16 10.96 -24.37
N GLN A 473 1.77 12.24 -24.39
CA GLN A 473 2.71 13.36 -24.24
C GLN A 473 3.45 13.34 -22.89
N ALA A 474 2.75 12.98 -21.80
CA ALA A 474 3.33 12.81 -20.47
C ALA A 474 4.46 11.77 -20.41
N VAL A 475 4.53 10.86 -21.39
CA VAL A 475 5.54 9.80 -21.43
C VAL A 475 6.56 10.01 -22.55
N SER A 476 6.12 10.44 -23.74
CA SER A 476 6.98 10.52 -24.92
C SER A 476 7.70 11.86 -25.10
N GLN A 477 7.10 12.97 -24.64
CA GLN A 477 7.58 14.32 -24.95
C GLN A 477 8.13 15.03 -23.72
N ILE A 478 7.34 15.14 -22.64
CA ILE A 478 7.72 15.96 -21.48
C ILE A 478 9.01 15.45 -20.82
N PRO A 479 9.17 14.14 -20.54
CA PRO A 479 10.41 13.59 -19.98
C PRO A 479 11.66 13.87 -20.83
N THR A 480 11.51 13.77 -22.15
CA THR A 480 12.64 13.82 -23.10
C THR A 480 13.00 15.25 -23.46
N GLN A 481 12.01 16.10 -23.76
CA GLN A 481 12.21 17.46 -24.25
C GLN A 481 12.42 18.46 -23.12
N ASP A 482 11.67 18.34 -22.02
CA ASP A 482 11.71 19.33 -20.94
C ASP A 482 12.69 18.96 -19.83
N LEU A 483 12.87 17.65 -19.57
CA LEU A 483 13.73 17.15 -18.50
C LEU A 483 15.00 16.44 -19.01
N GLY A 484 15.12 16.19 -20.31
CA GLY A 484 16.33 15.62 -20.92
C GLY A 484 16.57 14.13 -20.65
N TYR A 485 15.58 13.38 -20.15
CA TYR A 485 15.73 11.93 -19.94
C TYR A 485 15.60 11.18 -21.27
N PRO A 486 16.52 10.26 -21.60
CA PRO A 486 16.28 9.33 -22.70
C PRO A 486 15.12 8.38 -22.34
N ALA A 487 14.39 7.87 -23.33
CA ALA A 487 13.22 7.01 -23.09
C ALA A 487 13.55 5.78 -22.21
N SER A 488 14.75 5.21 -22.33
CA SER A 488 15.24 4.11 -21.48
C SER A 488 15.43 4.47 -20.00
N LYS A 489 15.21 5.74 -19.63
CA LYS A 489 15.22 6.30 -18.27
C LYS A 489 13.86 6.91 -17.90
N VAL A 490 12.80 6.51 -18.59
CA VAL A 490 11.42 6.89 -18.31
C VAL A 490 10.64 5.64 -17.98
N ALA A 491 10.08 5.60 -16.77
CA ALA A 491 9.10 4.62 -16.35
C ALA A 491 7.71 5.26 -16.30
N TYR A 492 6.66 4.47 -16.49
CA TYR A 492 5.28 4.98 -16.56
C TYR A 492 4.29 4.12 -15.77
N LEU A 493 3.46 4.75 -14.95
CA LEU A 493 2.31 4.17 -14.26
C LEU A 493 1.07 4.41 -15.12
N SER A 494 0.57 3.34 -15.73
CA SER A 494 -0.58 3.40 -16.62
C SER A 494 -1.87 3.06 -15.87
N GLY A 495 -2.77 4.03 -15.86
CA GLY A 495 -4.17 3.84 -15.54
C GLY A 495 -4.51 3.81 -14.06
N PHE A 496 -5.81 3.79 -13.79
CA PHE A 496 -6.39 3.56 -12.49
C PHE A 496 -7.81 3.07 -12.74
N VAL A 497 -8.26 2.01 -12.06
CA VAL A 497 -9.65 1.54 -12.15
C VAL A 497 -10.33 1.74 -10.79
N PRO A 498 -11.10 2.83 -10.60
CA PRO A 498 -11.73 3.12 -9.32
C PRO A 498 -12.62 1.96 -8.89
N ASP A 499 -12.62 1.61 -7.60
CA ASP A 499 -13.60 0.68 -7.06
C ASP A 499 -15.00 1.31 -6.99
N ALA A 500 -16.00 0.48 -6.69
CA ALA A 500 -17.40 0.92 -6.65
C ALA A 500 -17.70 2.00 -5.60
N SER A 501 -16.86 2.14 -4.56
CA SER A 501 -17.02 3.14 -3.51
C SER A 501 -16.62 4.54 -3.97
N ILE A 502 -15.69 4.65 -4.92
CA ILE A 502 -15.16 5.93 -5.42
C ILE A 502 -15.40 6.19 -6.91
N ALA A 503 -16.02 5.26 -7.63
CA ALA A 503 -16.37 5.43 -9.06
C ALA A 503 -17.11 6.74 -9.36
N TYR A 504 -17.96 7.19 -8.42
CA TYR A 504 -18.73 8.43 -8.57
C TYR A 504 -17.88 9.69 -8.61
N ILE A 505 -16.71 9.69 -7.95
CA ILE A 505 -15.76 10.82 -7.95
C ILE A 505 -15.26 11.08 -9.37
N TYR A 506 -15.18 10.02 -10.19
CA TYR A 506 -14.73 10.08 -11.57
C TYR A 506 -15.89 10.07 -12.57
N GLY A 507 -17.13 10.27 -12.10
CA GLY A 507 -18.30 10.38 -12.97
C GLY A 507 -18.88 9.06 -13.47
N PHE A 508 -18.44 7.91 -12.95
CA PHE A 508 -18.94 6.59 -13.36
C PHE A 508 -20.06 6.07 -12.44
N ASP A 509 -21.10 5.47 -13.01
CA ASP A 509 -22.14 4.77 -12.27
C ASP A 509 -21.62 3.40 -11.82
N LYS A 510 -21.47 3.23 -10.51
CA LYS A 510 -20.99 1.99 -9.89
C LYS A 510 -21.83 0.74 -10.20
N ASN A 511 -23.07 0.91 -10.66
CA ASN A 511 -23.97 -0.19 -11.02
C ASN A 511 -23.88 -0.58 -12.51
N LYS A 512 -23.02 0.08 -13.28
CA LYS A 512 -22.78 -0.18 -14.71
C LYS A 512 -21.44 -0.88 -14.92
N PRO A 513 -21.21 -1.53 -16.07
CA PRO A 513 -19.95 -2.21 -16.37
C PRO A 513 -18.84 -1.21 -16.78
N TYR A 514 -18.55 -0.21 -15.95
CA TYR A 514 -17.61 0.88 -16.27
C TYR A 514 -16.14 0.44 -16.30
N ARG A 515 -15.78 -0.59 -15.53
CA ARG A 515 -14.39 -1.05 -15.34
C ARG A 515 -13.76 -1.57 -16.62
N THR A 516 -14.48 -2.36 -17.41
CA THR A 516 -13.96 -2.95 -18.66
C THR A 516 -13.59 -1.88 -19.70
N PRO A 517 -14.43 -0.88 -20.02
CA PRO A 517 -14.02 0.24 -20.86
C PRO A 517 -12.75 0.94 -20.37
N ILE A 518 -12.58 1.11 -19.05
CA ILE A 518 -11.35 1.69 -18.49
C ILE A 518 -10.15 0.77 -18.74
N TRP A 519 -10.27 -0.54 -18.54
CA TRP A 519 -9.18 -1.47 -18.89
C TRP A 519 -8.78 -1.42 -20.36
N GLN A 520 -9.76 -1.37 -21.28
CA GLN A 520 -9.47 -1.19 -22.71
C GLN A 520 -8.64 0.08 -22.95
N ARG A 521 -8.86 1.11 -22.13
CA ARG A 521 -8.15 2.38 -22.20
C ARG A 521 -6.73 2.31 -21.70
N ILE A 522 -6.53 1.69 -20.54
CA ILE A 522 -5.22 1.46 -19.94
C ILE A 522 -4.33 0.69 -20.92
N PHE A 523 -4.83 -0.44 -21.44
CA PHE A 523 -4.05 -1.22 -22.40
C PHE A 523 -3.83 -0.51 -23.74
N GLY A 524 -4.75 0.36 -24.16
CA GLY A 524 -4.60 1.15 -25.38
C GLY A 524 -3.50 2.19 -25.26
N ASP A 525 -3.45 2.86 -24.11
CA ASP A 525 -2.39 3.80 -23.74
C ASP A 525 -1.03 3.10 -23.63
N MET A 526 -0.96 1.95 -22.96
CA MET A 526 0.28 1.16 -22.88
C MET A 526 0.78 0.72 -24.26
N GLN A 527 -0.14 0.34 -25.16
CA GLN A 527 0.18 -0.04 -26.53
C GLN A 527 0.78 1.13 -27.34
N ASN A 528 0.24 2.34 -27.17
CA ASN A 528 0.78 3.56 -27.82
C ASN A 528 2.24 3.83 -27.45
N ASN A 529 2.67 3.35 -26.29
CA ASN A 529 3.98 3.63 -25.73
C ASN A 529 5.03 2.52 -25.99
N VAL A 530 4.65 1.37 -26.56
CA VAL A 530 5.55 0.21 -26.79
C VAL A 530 6.76 0.57 -27.65
N SER A 531 6.57 1.39 -28.68
CA SER A 531 7.62 1.76 -29.64
C SER A 531 8.66 2.75 -29.06
N LEU A 532 8.38 3.35 -27.91
CA LEU A 532 9.24 4.39 -27.32
C LEU A 532 10.52 3.84 -26.69
N GLY A 533 10.56 2.53 -26.36
CA GLY A 533 11.71 1.94 -25.67
C GLY A 533 11.85 2.42 -24.22
N LEU A 534 10.72 2.57 -23.52
CA LEU A 534 10.66 2.96 -22.12
C LEU A 534 11.41 2.00 -21.21
N MET A 535 11.85 2.49 -20.04
CA MET A 535 12.45 1.66 -18.99
C MET A 535 11.49 0.57 -18.53
N LYS A 536 10.24 0.94 -18.23
CA LYS A 536 9.17 0.03 -17.82
C LYS A 536 7.82 0.73 -17.92
N GLN A 537 6.77 -0.03 -18.23
CA GLN A 537 5.38 0.39 -18.06
C GLN A 537 4.74 -0.49 -16.99
N PHE A 538 4.14 0.12 -15.98
CA PHE A 538 3.47 -0.56 -14.88
C PHE A 538 1.97 -0.38 -14.97
N ILE A 539 1.23 -1.44 -14.67
CA ILE A 539 -0.23 -1.39 -14.53
C ILE A 539 -0.54 -0.97 -13.09
N TRP A 540 -1.35 0.07 -12.93
CA TRP A 540 -1.87 0.45 -11.62
C TRP A 540 -3.36 0.02 -11.52
N ALA A 541 -3.71 -1.00 -10.73
CA ALA A 541 -2.91 -1.70 -9.71
C ALA A 541 -3.25 -3.19 -9.50
N TYR A 542 -2.40 -3.89 -8.73
CA TYR A 542 -2.56 -5.30 -8.35
C TYR A 542 -3.96 -5.64 -7.82
N PRO A 543 -4.58 -4.88 -6.87
CA PRO A 543 -5.92 -5.20 -6.38
C PRO A 543 -6.94 -5.32 -7.51
N GLN A 544 -6.92 -4.38 -8.47
CA GLN A 544 -7.87 -4.38 -9.58
C GLN A 544 -7.56 -5.47 -10.59
N VAL A 545 -6.29 -5.81 -10.84
CA VAL A 545 -5.89 -6.95 -11.68
C VAL A 545 -6.40 -8.27 -11.08
N MET A 546 -6.28 -8.46 -9.76
CA MET A 546 -6.85 -9.64 -9.09
C MET A 546 -8.37 -9.64 -9.17
N PHE A 547 -9.00 -8.53 -8.78
CA PHE A 547 -10.46 -8.41 -8.67
C PHE A 547 -11.17 -8.61 -10.01
N ASP A 548 -10.70 -7.93 -11.07
CA ASP A 548 -11.29 -8.06 -12.41
C ASP A 548 -10.74 -9.28 -13.19
N SER A 549 -9.82 -10.04 -12.59
CA SER A 549 -9.16 -11.18 -13.21
C SER A 549 -8.55 -10.85 -14.58
N ILE A 550 -7.64 -9.88 -14.58
CA ILE A 550 -6.97 -9.40 -15.79
C ILE A 550 -5.78 -10.29 -16.13
N THR A 551 -5.71 -10.74 -17.38
CA THR A 551 -4.61 -11.55 -17.91
C THR A 551 -4.10 -11.01 -19.24
N ILE A 552 -2.76 -10.99 -19.43
CA ILE A 552 -2.09 -10.47 -20.63
C ILE A 552 -1.27 -11.61 -21.26
N ASP A 553 -1.92 -12.43 -22.08
CA ASP A 553 -1.21 -13.46 -22.84
C ASP A 553 -0.80 -12.93 -24.22
N THR A 554 0.42 -12.42 -24.32
CA THR A 554 0.95 -11.87 -25.58
C THR A 554 1.18 -12.93 -26.67
N THR A 555 1.14 -14.22 -26.33
CA THR A 555 1.29 -15.31 -27.29
C THR A 555 -0.04 -15.69 -27.94
N GLN A 556 -1.13 -15.67 -27.16
CA GLN A 556 -2.48 -16.00 -27.63
C GLN A 556 -3.24 -14.76 -28.13
N ALA A 557 -3.00 -13.61 -27.51
CA ALA A 557 -3.68 -12.35 -27.76
C ALA A 557 -2.70 -11.18 -27.84
N PRO A 558 -1.81 -11.13 -28.85
CA PRO A 558 -0.77 -10.10 -28.97
C PRO A 558 -1.29 -8.65 -29.02
N ASN A 559 -2.56 -8.47 -29.41
CA ASN A 559 -3.23 -7.17 -29.49
C ASN A 559 -4.46 -7.10 -28.56
N GLY A 560 -4.47 -7.87 -27.48
CA GLY A 560 -5.63 -8.01 -26.60
C GLY A 560 -5.26 -8.29 -25.16
N PHE A 561 -6.28 -8.31 -24.31
CA PHE A 561 -6.18 -8.72 -22.92
C PHE A 561 -7.47 -9.44 -22.52
N PHE A 562 -7.39 -10.26 -21.48
CA PHE A 562 -8.53 -11.00 -20.97
C PHE A 562 -9.06 -10.34 -19.69
N VAL A 563 -10.38 -10.26 -19.59
CA VAL A 563 -11.11 -10.06 -18.33
C VAL A 563 -11.84 -11.37 -18.07
N GLU A 564 -11.42 -12.09 -17.02
CA GLU A 564 -11.75 -13.50 -16.85
C GLU A 564 -11.46 -14.31 -18.14
N ASN A 565 -12.49 -14.94 -18.73
CA ASN A 565 -12.38 -15.74 -19.95
C ASN A 565 -12.67 -14.95 -21.25
N THR A 566 -12.95 -13.65 -21.16
CA THR A 566 -13.38 -12.84 -22.31
C THR A 566 -12.23 -12.00 -22.83
N LEU A 567 -11.92 -12.16 -24.12
CA LEU A 567 -10.91 -11.36 -24.81
C LEU A 567 -11.50 -9.98 -25.19
N TYR A 568 -10.76 -8.92 -24.86
CA TYR A 568 -11.07 -7.54 -25.23
C TYR A 568 -9.94 -6.91 -26.04
N THR A 569 -10.33 -5.99 -26.92
CA THR A 569 -9.41 -5.17 -27.70
C THR A 569 -9.15 -3.85 -26.98
N PRO A 570 -7.88 -3.41 -26.86
CA PRO A 570 -7.53 -2.09 -26.38
C PRO A 570 -8.13 -0.95 -27.24
N ILE A 571 -8.39 0.21 -26.64
CA ILE A 571 -8.83 1.42 -27.33
C ILE A 571 -7.78 2.50 -27.14
N SER A 572 -7.03 2.80 -28.21
CA SER A 572 -5.78 3.56 -28.18
C SER A 572 -5.88 5.01 -28.65
N ASP A 573 -7.09 5.59 -28.73
CA ASP A 573 -7.35 6.97 -29.21
C ASP A 573 -8.15 7.80 -28.19
N ASN A 574 -8.81 8.90 -28.58
CA ASN A 574 -9.64 9.70 -27.67
C ASN A 574 -11.15 9.37 -27.76
N THR A 575 -11.52 8.18 -28.23
CA THR A 575 -12.93 7.75 -28.32
C THR A 575 -13.65 7.88 -26.97
N PRO A 576 -14.73 8.67 -26.83
CA PRO A 576 -15.42 8.79 -25.54
C PRO A 576 -15.86 7.44 -24.97
N TYR A 577 -15.89 7.32 -23.64
CA TYR A 577 -16.48 6.14 -23.00
C TYR A 577 -17.98 5.99 -23.37
N PRO A 578 -18.53 4.76 -23.33
CA PRO A 578 -19.94 4.52 -23.57
C PRO A 578 -20.83 5.45 -22.72
N PRO A 579 -21.79 6.18 -23.30
CA PRO A 579 -22.57 7.16 -22.53
C PRO A 579 -23.37 6.56 -21.35
N ASP A 580 -23.67 5.27 -21.39
CA ASP A 580 -24.49 4.54 -20.41
C ASP A 580 -23.74 4.10 -19.15
N ILE A 581 -22.42 4.31 -19.08
CA ILE A 581 -21.61 4.03 -17.88
C ILE A 581 -21.40 5.25 -16.97
N TYR A 582 -21.77 6.44 -17.42
CA TYR A 582 -21.66 7.67 -16.64
C TYR A 582 -22.85 7.86 -15.68
N LEU A 583 -22.65 8.71 -14.66
CA LEU A 583 -23.66 9.13 -13.67
C LEU A 583 -24.74 10.06 -14.22
#